data_AF-F8P194-F1
#
_entry.id   AF-F8P194-F1
#
_cell.length_a   1.000
_cell.length_b   1.000
_cell.length_c   1.000
_cell.angle_alpha   90.00
_cell.angle_beta   90.00
_cell.angle_gamma   90.00
#
_symmetry.space_group_name_H-M   'P 1'
#
loop_
_entity.id
_entity.type
_entity.pdbx_description
1 polymer ?
#
loop_
_entity_poly.entity_id
_entity_poly.type
_entity_poly.pdbx_seq_one_letter_code
_entity_poly.pdbx_strand_id
1 'polypeptide(L)'
;LTASDVLHCSPKFWALQADPIMATDIACYTILAAHVGLTIGTIAKFAESRDDLKSLIEKLLRLDIVGVYLLSERGHGLDAFNIETTATLTEHHFILNTPREEAAKWMPATTPLYGVRKVAVVMARLIVSGSDRGVRPFIVPICDTRQMCSGITSTRLPPRTGSSPLDFSITSFNNVRLPHSALLGADLGLPEDPLKAWWDEMWRIPLGTAAVAAPLIQGVRHAAYIGGQYSLHRMIMGKGPAPVSILTFRTQQRPVLQAIACAMVLHNWFPRCIKDLMNDSLDHRVRHGLAVILKTSASRLSQLCIREVAERC
;
A
#
# COMPACT_ATOMS: atom_id res chain seq x y z
N LEU A 1 14.31 10.20 -0.16
CA LEU A 1 13.64 10.28 1.15
C LEU A 1 14.61 9.80 2.21
N THR A 2 14.52 10.32 3.43
CA THR A 2 15.21 9.79 4.62
C THR A 2 14.29 8.86 5.43
N ALA A 3 14.83 8.11 6.40
CA ALA A 3 14.03 7.32 7.32
C ALA A 3 13.00 8.18 8.08
N SER A 4 13.42 9.37 8.54
CA SER A 4 12.57 10.35 9.22
C SER A 4 11.46 10.88 8.32
N ASP A 5 11.79 11.20 7.05
CA ASP A 5 10.79 11.65 6.07
C ASP A 5 9.65 10.64 5.91
N VAL A 6 9.98 9.34 5.94
CA VAL A 6 9.03 8.23 5.80
C VAL A 6 8.31 7.96 7.11
N LEU A 7 8.99 7.95 8.26
CA LEU A 7 8.40 7.69 9.58
C LEU A 7 7.29 8.69 9.89
N HIS A 8 7.59 9.98 9.72
CA HIS A 8 6.69 11.08 10.07
C HIS A 8 5.85 11.58 8.90
N CYS A 9 5.86 10.87 7.75
CA CYS A 9 5.13 11.26 6.54
C CYS A 9 5.30 12.76 6.21
N SER A 10 6.56 13.18 6.09
CA SER A 10 6.95 14.56 5.75
C SER A 10 6.30 15.05 4.45
N PRO A 11 6.36 16.36 4.14
CA PRO A 11 5.94 16.87 2.84
C PRO A 11 6.61 16.15 1.65
N LYS A 12 7.86 15.70 1.78
CA LYS A 12 8.56 14.91 0.73
C LYS A 12 7.93 13.54 0.54
N PHE A 13 7.48 12.88 1.60
CA PHE A 13 6.77 11.61 1.52
C PHE A 13 5.47 11.79 0.73
N TRP A 14 4.65 12.79 1.07
CA TRP A 14 3.40 13.04 0.35
C TRP A 14 3.61 13.53 -1.09
N ALA A 15 4.69 14.28 -1.35
CA ALA A 15 5.06 14.66 -2.71
C ALA A 15 5.36 13.43 -3.58
N LEU A 16 6.06 12.41 -3.05
CA LEU A 16 6.26 11.14 -3.76
C LEU A 16 4.92 10.47 -4.10
N GLN A 17 4.00 10.36 -3.14
CA GLN A 17 2.71 9.69 -3.36
C GLN A 17 1.83 10.42 -4.38
N ALA A 18 1.90 11.76 -4.38
CA ALA A 18 1.08 12.63 -5.22
C ALA A 18 1.76 13.02 -6.54
N ASP A 19 2.95 12.50 -6.84
CA ASP A 19 3.63 12.77 -8.10
C ASP A 19 2.77 12.28 -9.28
N PRO A 20 2.53 13.11 -10.32
CA PRO A 20 1.76 12.70 -11.48
C PRO A 20 2.21 11.38 -12.13
N ILE A 21 3.51 11.05 -12.07
CA ILE A 21 4.04 9.79 -12.63
C ILE A 21 3.45 8.54 -11.94
N MET A 22 2.98 8.67 -10.69
CA MET A 22 2.39 7.54 -9.95
C MET A 22 1.08 7.06 -10.58
N ALA A 23 0.39 7.92 -11.33
CA ALA A 23 -0.84 7.55 -12.04
C ALA A 23 -0.57 6.88 -13.40
N THR A 24 0.64 6.98 -13.95
CA THR A 24 0.96 6.38 -15.26
C THR A 24 1.32 4.90 -15.14
N ASP A 25 1.82 4.47 -13.98
CA ASP A 25 2.10 3.06 -13.69
C ASP A 25 1.65 2.71 -12.26
N ILE A 26 0.42 2.20 -12.16
CA ILE A 26 -0.17 1.81 -10.88
C ILE A 26 0.49 0.54 -10.29
N ALA A 27 1.13 -0.27 -11.13
CA ALA A 27 1.88 -1.45 -10.67
C ALA A 27 3.13 -1.01 -9.92
N CYS A 28 3.92 -0.11 -10.51
CA CYS A 28 5.06 0.52 -9.86
C CYS A 28 4.64 1.25 -8.58
N TYR A 29 3.58 2.06 -8.62
CA TYR A 29 3.05 2.73 -7.43
C TYR A 29 2.71 1.73 -6.31
N THR A 30 2.10 0.59 -6.63
CA THR A 30 1.75 -0.44 -5.63
C THR A 30 2.99 -0.97 -4.91
N ILE A 31 4.09 -1.19 -5.64
CA ILE A 31 5.37 -1.57 -5.02
C ILE A 31 5.88 -0.43 -4.13
N LEU A 32 5.93 0.80 -4.63
CA LEU A 32 6.43 1.95 -3.86
C LEU A 32 5.60 2.24 -2.60
N ALA A 33 4.29 2.12 -2.69
CA ALA A 33 3.38 2.30 -1.56
C ALA A 33 3.62 1.22 -0.48
N ALA A 34 3.79 -0.04 -0.86
CA ALA A 34 4.13 -1.10 0.09
C ALA A 34 5.55 -0.92 0.64
N HIS A 35 6.52 -0.68 -0.23
CA HIS A 35 7.94 -0.57 0.09
C HIS A 35 8.25 0.63 0.99
N VAL A 36 7.94 1.85 0.52
CA VAL A 36 8.21 3.09 1.25
C VAL A 36 7.16 3.30 2.33
N GLY A 37 5.88 3.17 1.96
CA GLY A 37 4.76 3.47 2.84
C GLY A 37 4.66 2.50 3.99
N LEU A 38 4.63 1.19 3.74
CA LEU A 38 4.40 0.18 4.79
C LEU A 38 5.72 -0.35 5.36
N THR A 39 6.61 -0.91 4.55
CA THR A 39 7.81 -1.60 5.03
C THR A 39 8.80 -0.66 5.70
N ILE A 40 9.33 0.35 4.99
CA ILE A 40 10.27 1.31 5.58
C ILE A 40 9.58 2.06 6.74
N GLY A 41 8.32 2.45 6.56
CA GLY A 41 7.51 3.11 7.57
C GLY A 41 7.41 2.36 8.89
N THR A 42 7.10 1.07 8.85
CA THR A 42 7.00 0.23 10.03
C THR A 42 8.38 0.01 10.66
N ILE A 43 9.42 -0.26 9.87
CA ILE A 43 10.78 -0.51 10.40
C ILE A 43 11.33 0.75 11.07
N ALA A 44 11.13 1.93 10.49
CA ALA A 44 11.67 3.19 10.98
C ALA A 44 11.22 3.52 12.41
N LYS A 45 10.02 3.09 12.84
CA LYS A 45 9.54 3.25 14.23
C LYS A 45 10.46 2.60 15.26
N PHE A 46 11.18 1.54 14.88
CA PHE A 46 12.03 0.75 15.78
C PHE A 46 13.52 0.93 15.52
N ALA A 47 13.90 1.77 14.56
CA ALA A 47 15.27 1.85 14.08
C ALA A 47 16.18 2.70 14.97
N GLU A 48 15.65 3.64 15.75
CA GLU A 48 16.46 4.58 16.56
C GLU A 48 17.45 3.85 17.48
N SER A 49 16.98 2.80 18.16
CA SER A 49 17.77 1.98 19.09
C SER A 49 18.36 0.70 18.47
N ARG A 50 18.28 0.54 17.14
CA ARG A 50 18.66 -0.71 16.43
C ARG A 50 19.46 -0.45 15.16
N ASP A 51 20.79 -0.58 15.26
CA ASP A 51 21.70 -0.32 14.14
C ASP A 51 21.52 -1.30 12.97
N ASP A 52 21.10 -2.53 13.24
CA ASP A 52 20.75 -3.51 12.20
C ASP A 52 19.56 -3.02 11.35
N LEU A 53 18.57 -2.37 11.97
CA LEU A 53 17.43 -1.79 11.26
C LEU A 53 17.81 -0.51 10.51
N LYS A 54 18.72 0.33 11.04
CA LYS A 54 19.26 1.49 10.31
C LYS A 54 19.94 1.04 9.01
N SER A 55 20.83 0.04 9.10
CA SER A 55 21.50 -0.54 7.93
C SER A 55 20.52 -1.14 6.92
N LEU A 56 19.45 -1.79 7.41
CA LEU A 56 18.40 -2.32 6.54
C LEU A 56 17.63 -1.19 5.83
N ILE A 57 17.23 -0.14 6.55
CA ILE A 57 16.52 1.01 5.97
C ILE A 57 17.37 1.70 4.90
N GLU A 58 18.69 1.86 5.12
CA GLU A 58 19.57 2.44 4.11
C GLU A 58 19.55 1.63 2.80
N LYS A 59 19.63 0.29 2.89
CA LYS A 59 19.52 -0.60 1.71
C LYS A 59 18.15 -0.52 1.04
N LEU A 60 17.07 -0.41 1.83
CA LEU A 60 15.72 -0.22 1.32
C LEU A 60 15.57 1.12 0.59
N LEU A 61 16.04 2.22 1.18
CA LEU A 61 15.97 3.56 0.58
C LEU A 61 16.79 3.68 -0.72
N ARG A 62 17.87 2.91 -0.87
CA ARG A 62 18.64 2.79 -2.12
C ARG A 62 18.04 1.80 -3.13
N LEU A 63 16.99 1.07 -2.75
CA LEU A 63 16.40 -0.02 -3.53
C LEU A 63 17.36 -1.18 -3.81
N ASP A 64 18.41 -1.35 -3.00
CA ASP A 64 19.28 -2.55 -3.04
C ASP A 64 18.51 -3.81 -2.61
N ILE A 65 17.46 -3.61 -1.82
CA ILE A 65 16.51 -4.62 -1.35
C ILE A 65 15.10 -4.04 -1.50
N VAL A 66 14.13 -4.85 -1.92
CA VAL A 66 12.72 -4.45 -1.95
C VAL A 66 11.99 -4.96 -0.71
N GLY A 67 11.50 -4.02 0.09
CA GLY A 67 10.54 -4.25 1.15
C GLY A 67 9.14 -4.61 0.64
N VAL A 68 8.53 -5.63 1.24
CA VAL A 68 7.12 -5.99 1.08
C VAL A 68 6.44 -6.08 2.45
N TYR A 69 5.11 -6.00 2.49
CA TYR A 69 4.32 -6.02 3.73
C TYR A 69 3.28 -7.13 3.67
N LEU A 70 3.39 -8.12 4.56
CA LEU A 70 2.61 -9.36 4.54
C LEU A 70 1.67 -9.38 5.74
N LEU A 71 0.48 -8.83 5.54
CA LEU A 71 -0.59 -8.80 6.53
C LEU A 71 -1.69 -9.80 6.17
N SER A 72 -2.41 -9.52 5.09
CA SER A 72 -3.56 -10.30 4.65
C SER A 72 -3.19 -11.75 4.36
N GLU A 73 -4.11 -12.63 4.71
CA GLU A 73 -4.06 -14.06 4.43
C GLU A 73 -5.19 -14.44 3.49
N ARG A 74 -5.10 -15.61 2.87
CA ARG A 74 -6.13 -16.09 1.96
C ARG A 74 -7.52 -16.14 2.62
N GLY A 75 -7.56 -16.54 3.90
CA GLY A 75 -8.76 -16.57 4.72
C GLY A 75 -9.10 -15.26 5.42
N HIS A 76 -8.13 -14.34 5.58
CA HIS A 76 -8.28 -13.15 6.42
C HIS A 76 -7.84 -11.85 5.74
N GLY A 77 -8.82 -11.00 5.44
CA GLY A 77 -8.62 -9.73 4.73
C GLY A 77 -9.12 -8.54 5.54
N LEU A 78 -10.45 -8.34 5.56
CA LEU A 78 -11.11 -7.31 6.37
C LEU A 78 -11.04 -7.62 7.87
N ASP A 79 -10.93 -8.90 8.20
CA ASP A 79 -10.84 -9.49 9.53
C ASP A 79 -9.39 -9.84 9.91
N ALA A 80 -8.41 -9.05 9.43
CA ALA A 80 -6.99 -9.31 9.64
C ALA A 80 -6.55 -9.35 11.12
N PHE A 81 -7.39 -8.91 12.05
CA PHE A 81 -7.21 -9.14 13.49
C PHE A 81 -7.08 -10.64 13.83
N ASN A 82 -7.74 -11.50 13.04
CA ASN A 82 -7.83 -12.95 13.20
C ASN A 82 -6.87 -13.74 12.30
N ILE A 83 -5.85 -13.10 11.70
CA ILE A 83 -4.83 -13.84 10.94
C ILE A 83 -4.21 -14.97 11.78
N GLU A 84 -3.77 -16.01 11.11
CA GLU A 84 -3.41 -17.30 11.71
C GLU A 84 -1.93 -17.66 11.57
N THR A 85 -1.15 -16.97 10.72
CA THR A 85 0.31 -17.15 10.68
C THR A 85 0.87 -16.92 12.08
N THR A 86 1.65 -17.87 12.61
CA THR A 86 2.22 -17.79 13.96
C THR A 86 3.72 -17.59 13.93
N ALA A 87 4.25 -16.92 14.95
CA ALA A 87 5.66 -16.85 15.28
C ALA A 87 5.85 -17.29 16.73
N THR A 88 6.22 -18.56 16.92
CA THR A 88 6.34 -19.17 18.25
C THR A 88 7.74 -19.01 18.81
N LEU A 89 7.86 -18.41 20.00
CA LEU A 89 9.12 -18.25 20.71
C LEU A 89 9.59 -19.57 21.29
N THR A 90 10.83 -19.93 20.96
CA THR A 90 11.59 -21.03 21.58
C THR A 90 12.67 -20.44 22.50
N GLU A 91 13.54 -21.28 23.06
CA GLU A 91 14.67 -20.82 23.89
C GLU A 91 15.67 -19.92 23.14
N HIS A 92 15.75 -20.00 21.82
CA HIS A 92 16.81 -19.34 21.04
C HIS A 92 16.33 -18.54 19.82
N HIS A 93 15.11 -18.78 19.34
CA HIS A 93 14.60 -18.23 18.09
C HIS A 93 13.08 -18.25 18.04
N PHE A 94 12.50 -17.56 17.06
CA PHE A 94 11.09 -17.72 16.69
C PHE A 94 10.96 -18.76 15.57
N ILE A 95 9.88 -19.53 15.59
CA ILE A 95 9.47 -20.39 14.50
C ILE A 95 8.25 -19.75 13.84
N LEU A 96 8.45 -19.19 12.64
CA LEU A 96 7.38 -18.64 11.81
C LEU A 96 6.74 -19.75 10.98
N ASN A 97 5.42 -19.90 11.08
CA ASN A 97 4.70 -20.99 10.44
C ASN A 97 3.32 -20.57 9.93
N THR A 98 2.95 -21.12 8.77
CA THR A 98 1.60 -21.07 8.20
C THR A 98 0.88 -22.37 8.59
N PRO A 99 -0.08 -22.34 9.53
CA PRO A 99 -0.66 -23.57 10.09
C PRO A 99 -1.57 -24.33 9.12
N ARG A 100 -2.17 -23.63 8.16
CA ARG A 100 -3.06 -24.20 7.13
C ARG A 100 -3.07 -23.32 5.89
N GLU A 101 -3.65 -23.82 4.80
CA GLU A 101 -3.63 -23.15 3.50
C GLU A 101 -4.34 -21.78 3.51
N GLU A 102 -5.40 -21.59 4.31
CA GLU A 102 -6.07 -20.30 4.48
C GLU A 102 -5.20 -19.23 5.13
N ALA A 103 -4.23 -19.65 5.95
CA ALA A 103 -3.31 -18.76 6.65
C ALA A 103 -2.15 -18.29 5.76
N ALA A 104 -2.06 -18.76 4.52
CA ALA A 104 -1.03 -18.31 3.59
C ALA A 104 -1.22 -16.82 3.27
N LYS A 105 -0.11 -16.06 3.30
CA LYS A 105 -0.12 -14.63 3.00
C LYS A 105 -0.53 -14.41 1.55
N TRP A 106 -1.40 -13.43 1.31
CA TRP A 106 -2.10 -13.27 0.05
C TRP A 106 -1.90 -11.88 -0.55
N MET A 107 -1.45 -11.84 -1.81
CA MET A 107 -1.20 -10.68 -2.68
C MET A 107 0.22 -10.12 -2.76
N PRO A 108 1.03 -9.96 -1.69
CA PRO A 108 2.35 -9.37 -1.83
C PRO A 108 3.22 -10.04 -2.90
N ALA A 109 4.01 -9.23 -3.59
CA ALA A 109 4.89 -9.63 -4.68
C ALA A 109 6.19 -10.24 -4.13
N THR A 110 6.20 -11.52 -3.76
CA THR A 110 7.30 -12.14 -2.99
C THR A 110 8.21 -13.07 -3.79
N THR A 111 7.90 -13.35 -5.06
CA THR A 111 8.69 -14.31 -5.86
C THR A 111 10.06 -13.69 -6.25
N PRO A 112 11.08 -14.50 -6.59
CA PRO A 112 12.36 -13.99 -7.06
C PRO A 112 12.35 -13.55 -8.54
N LEU A 113 11.17 -13.54 -9.21
CA LEU A 113 11.04 -13.37 -10.66
C LEU A 113 11.81 -12.18 -11.25
N TYR A 114 11.91 -11.08 -10.50
CA TYR A 114 12.57 -9.85 -10.96
C TYR A 114 14.04 -9.75 -10.59
N GLY A 115 14.64 -10.79 -10.03
CA GLY A 115 16.07 -10.81 -9.72
C GLY A 115 16.51 -9.82 -8.64
N VAL A 116 15.58 -9.40 -7.77
CA VAL A 116 15.83 -8.43 -6.69
C VAL A 116 15.60 -9.11 -5.35
N ARG A 117 16.49 -8.84 -4.37
CA ARG A 117 16.35 -9.34 -3.00
C ARG A 117 15.11 -8.75 -2.36
N LYS A 118 14.32 -9.56 -1.65
CA LYS A 118 13.12 -9.10 -0.96
C LYS A 118 13.18 -9.38 0.54
N VAL A 119 12.73 -8.42 1.33
CA VAL A 119 12.52 -8.54 2.77
C VAL A 119 11.07 -8.17 3.08
N ALA A 120 10.45 -8.88 4.00
CA ALA A 120 9.09 -8.62 4.43
C ALA A 120 9.04 -8.09 5.86
N VAL A 121 8.07 -7.21 6.10
CA VAL A 121 7.42 -7.14 7.41
C VAL A 121 6.26 -8.13 7.37
N VAL A 122 6.38 -9.24 8.09
CA VAL A 122 5.33 -10.27 8.22
C VAL A 122 4.58 -10.03 9.51
N MET A 123 3.27 -9.81 9.41
CA MET A 123 2.40 -9.76 10.56
C MET A 123 2.01 -11.18 10.95
N ALA A 124 2.34 -11.60 12.16
CA ALA A 124 2.08 -12.96 12.65
C ALA A 124 1.68 -12.93 14.14
N ARG A 125 0.89 -13.90 14.58
CA ARG A 125 0.54 -14.08 15.99
C ARG A 125 1.76 -14.51 16.78
N LEU A 126 2.18 -13.70 17.73
CA LEU A 126 3.32 -14.01 18.60
C LEU A 126 2.87 -15.02 19.66
N ILE A 127 3.47 -16.21 19.69
CA ILE A 127 3.17 -17.23 20.71
C ILE A 127 4.34 -17.33 21.68
N VAL A 128 4.10 -17.12 22.98
CA VAL A 128 5.12 -17.18 24.05
C VAL A 128 4.62 -18.09 25.17
N SER A 129 5.38 -19.16 25.43
CA SER A 129 5.03 -20.20 26.42
C SER A 129 3.64 -20.78 26.20
N GLY A 130 3.26 -21.00 24.93
CA GLY A 130 1.95 -21.53 24.54
C GLY A 130 0.81 -20.51 24.51
N SER A 131 1.02 -19.26 24.95
CA SER A 131 0.00 -18.21 24.95
C SER A 131 0.17 -17.24 23.79
N ASP A 132 -0.93 -16.93 23.12
CA ASP A 132 -1.02 -15.91 22.06
C ASP A 132 -0.93 -14.49 22.64
N ARG A 133 0.02 -13.71 22.13
CA ARG A 133 0.33 -12.32 22.52
C ARG A 133 -0.17 -11.30 21.48
N GLY A 134 -1.04 -11.75 20.57
CA GLY A 134 -1.57 -10.92 19.49
C GLY A 134 -0.65 -10.86 18.28
N VAL A 135 -1.09 -10.10 17.28
CA VAL A 135 -0.35 -9.95 16.02
C VAL A 135 0.80 -8.97 16.18
N ARG A 136 2.00 -9.38 15.78
CA ARG A 136 3.23 -8.59 15.86
C ARG A 136 4.00 -8.59 14.54
N PRO A 137 4.75 -7.53 14.23
CA PRO A 137 5.55 -7.45 13.01
C PRO A 137 6.91 -8.15 13.16
N PHE A 138 7.25 -8.98 12.17
CA PHE A 138 8.54 -9.68 12.06
C PHE A 138 9.27 -9.32 10.76
N ILE A 139 10.58 -9.11 10.84
CA ILE A 139 11.46 -8.94 9.68
C ILE A 139 11.89 -10.30 9.16
N VAL A 140 11.54 -10.59 7.92
CA VAL A 140 11.74 -11.90 7.30
C VAL A 140 12.39 -11.72 5.92
N PRO A 141 13.63 -12.20 5.72
CA PRO A 141 14.18 -12.37 4.37
C PRO A 141 13.30 -13.33 3.57
N ILE A 142 12.86 -12.92 2.38
CA ILE A 142 11.90 -13.67 1.57
C ILE A 142 12.60 -14.43 0.45
N CYS A 143 13.42 -13.73 -0.33
CA CYS A 143 14.15 -14.30 -1.45
C CYS A 143 15.41 -13.49 -1.75
N ASP A 144 16.38 -14.14 -2.38
CA ASP A 144 17.52 -13.47 -3.00
C ASP A 144 17.23 -13.17 -4.49
N THR A 145 18.26 -12.88 -5.27
CA THR A 145 18.14 -12.57 -6.69
C THR A 145 17.75 -13.77 -7.57
N ARG A 146 17.62 -14.98 -7.02
CA ARG A 146 17.43 -16.24 -7.77
C ARG A 146 16.41 -17.17 -7.14
N GLN A 147 16.34 -17.24 -5.81
CA GLN A 147 15.58 -18.26 -5.11
C GLN A 147 14.94 -17.75 -3.82
N MET A 148 13.92 -18.47 -3.37
CA MET A 148 13.27 -18.27 -2.07
C MET A 148 14.20 -18.65 -0.93
N CYS A 149 14.07 -17.99 0.22
CA CYS A 149 14.73 -18.43 1.45
C CYS A 149 14.15 -19.77 1.94
N SER A 150 14.97 -20.55 2.65
CA SER A 150 14.59 -21.89 3.13
C SER A 150 13.31 -21.86 3.97
N GLY A 151 12.41 -22.82 3.71
CA GLY A 151 11.12 -22.92 4.40
C GLY A 151 10.05 -21.92 3.92
N ILE A 152 10.35 -21.06 2.93
CA ILE A 152 9.38 -20.13 2.35
C ILE A 152 8.99 -20.61 0.95
N THR A 153 7.69 -20.78 0.73
CA THR A 153 7.13 -21.06 -0.60
C THR A 153 6.34 -19.85 -1.07
N SER A 154 6.54 -19.44 -2.32
CA SER A 154 5.76 -18.39 -2.96
C SER A 154 5.31 -18.83 -4.35
N THR A 155 4.01 -18.81 -4.57
CA THR A 155 3.39 -19.17 -5.86
C THR A 155 2.73 -17.94 -6.46
N ARG A 156 3.14 -17.58 -7.67
CA ARG A 156 2.56 -16.45 -8.41
C ARG A 156 1.07 -16.71 -8.70
N LEU A 157 0.24 -15.71 -8.43
CA LEU A 157 -1.16 -15.69 -8.79
C LEU A 157 -1.36 -15.35 -10.28
N PRO A 158 -2.50 -15.72 -10.88
CA PRO A 158 -2.79 -15.35 -12.25
C PRO A 158 -2.68 -13.84 -12.50
N PRO A 159 -2.25 -13.42 -13.70
CA PRO A 159 -2.20 -12.02 -14.09
C PRO A 159 -3.53 -11.30 -13.86
N ARG A 160 -3.46 -10.01 -13.50
CA ARG A 160 -4.62 -9.14 -13.27
C ARG A 160 -4.54 -7.90 -14.14
N THR A 161 -5.70 -7.41 -14.60
CA THR A 161 -5.79 -6.17 -15.38
C THR A 161 -5.19 -4.99 -14.61
N GLY A 162 -4.39 -4.18 -15.29
CA GLY A 162 -3.78 -2.96 -14.74
C GLY A 162 -2.62 -3.16 -13.77
N SER A 163 -2.41 -4.37 -13.23
CA SER A 163 -1.32 -4.68 -12.28
C SER A 163 -0.51 -5.92 -12.68
N SER A 164 -0.68 -6.40 -13.92
CA SER A 164 -0.05 -7.62 -14.44
C SER A 164 1.49 -7.68 -14.32
N PRO A 165 2.25 -6.57 -14.37
CA PRO A 165 3.68 -6.63 -14.11
C PRO A 165 4.01 -7.08 -12.68
N LEU A 166 3.07 -7.11 -11.73
CA LEU A 166 3.35 -7.59 -10.38
C LEU A 166 3.30 -9.11 -10.32
N ASP A 167 4.29 -9.70 -9.65
CA ASP A 167 4.32 -11.10 -9.27
C ASP A 167 3.52 -11.33 -7.98
N PHE A 168 2.31 -10.78 -7.90
CA PHE A 168 1.40 -11.02 -6.79
C PHE A 168 1.31 -12.51 -6.51
N SER A 169 1.41 -12.89 -5.24
CA SER A 169 1.66 -14.28 -4.88
C SER A 169 0.89 -14.70 -3.64
N ILE A 170 0.76 -16.02 -3.48
CA ILE A 170 0.44 -16.66 -2.21
C ILE A 170 1.75 -17.15 -1.58
N THR A 171 2.02 -16.75 -0.34
CA THR A 171 3.28 -17.06 0.37
C THR A 171 3.00 -17.83 1.66
N SER A 172 3.67 -18.96 1.85
CA SER A 172 3.55 -19.81 3.05
C SER A 172 4.90 -20.02 3.70
N PHE A 173 4.90 -20.16 5.02
CA PHE A 173 6.06 -20.41 5.85
C PHE A 173 5.96 -21.81 6.47
N ASN A 174 6.98 -22.63 6.30
CA ASN A 174 7.09 -23.95 6.93
C ASN A 174 8.24 -23.93 7.94
N ASN A 175 7.90 -23.73 9.21
CA ASN A 175 8.83 -23.74 10.33
C ASN A 175 10.11 -22.90 10.12
N VAL A 176 9.95 -21.68 9.61
CA VAL A 176 11.06 -20.76 9.31
C VAL A 176 11.66 -20.25 10.61
N ARG A 177 12.95 -20.47 10.81
CA ARG A 177 13.66 -20.01 12.02
C ARG A 177 14.06 -18.55 11.87
N LEU A 178 13.65 -17.71 12.81
CA LEU A 178 13.96 -16.29 12.85
C LEU A 178 14.69 -15.94 14.15
N PRO A 179 15.77 -15.14 14.12
CA PRO A 179 16.42 -14.69 15.35
C PRO A 179 15.48 -13.84 16.20
N HIS A 180 15.78 -13.66 17.48
CA HIS A 180 15.00 -12.77 18.35
C HIS A 180 14.89 -11.34 17.80
N SER A 181 15.94 -10.86 17.13
CA SER A 181 15.95 -9.56 16.48
C SER A 181 14.95 -9.43 15.33
N ALA A 182 14.39 -10.51 14.80
CA ALA A 182 13.37 -10.43 13.76
C ALA A 182 12.09 -9.74 14.26
N LEU A 183 11.72 -9.91 15.54
CA LEU A 183 10.57 -9.22 16.12
C LEU A 183 10.84 -7.71 16.18
N LEU A 184 9.87 -6.92 15.73
CA LEU A 184 9.85 -5.48 15.90
C LEU A 184 9.07 -5.12 17.19
N GLY A 185 9.76 -4.46 18.12
CA GLY A 185 9.27 -4.17 19.48
C GLY A 185 9.70 -5.23 20.50
N ALA A 186 10.00 -4.80 21.72
CA ALA A 186 10.59 -5.67 22.76
C ALA A 186 9.57 -6.34 23.69
N ASP A 187 8.32 -5.84 23.71
CA ASP A 187 7.30 -6.36 24.63
C ASP A 187 6.86 -7.77 24.21
N LEU A 188 6.83 -8.70 25.17
CA LEU A 188 6.38 -10.10 25.03
C LEU A 188 5.18 -10.39 25.95
N GLY A 189 4.67 -9.38 26.65
CA GLY A 189 3.56 -9.46 27.57
C GLY A 189 2.24 -9.84 26.89
N LEU A 190 1.29 -10.33 27.70
CA LEU A 190 -0.09 -10.43 27.25
C LEU A 190 -0.68 -9.00 27.20
N PRO A 191 -1.26 -8.57 26.08
CA PRO A 191 -1.89 -7.25 26.01
C PRO A 191 -3.13 -7.21 26.91
N GLU A 192 -3.24 -6.18 27.75
CA GLU A 192 -4.42 -5.94 28.60
C GLU A 192 -5.67 -5.65 27.75
N ASP A 193 -5.50 -4.88 26.66
CA ASP A 193 -6.51 -4.60 25.64
C ASP A 193 -6.00 -5.09 24.28
N PRO A 194 -6.41 -6.30 23.83
CA PRO A 194 -5.97 -6.86 22.56
C PRO A 194 -6.33 -6.01 21.35
N LEU A 195 -7.47 -5.30 21.39
CA LEU A 195 -7.92 -4.47 20.27
C LEU A 195 -7.07 -3.21 20.16
N LYS A 196 -6.76 -2.57 21.28
CA LYS A 196 -5.85 -1.43 21.30
C LYS A 196 -4.45 -1.84 20.84
N ALA A 197 -3.91 -2.94 21.36
CA ALA A 197 -2.59 -3.44 20.95
C ALA A 197 -2.52 -3.73 19.44
N TRP A 198 -3.59 -4.29 18.86
CA TRP A 198 -3.70 -4.46 17.41
C TRP A 198 -3.62 -3.14 16.65
N TRP A 199 -4.36 -2.11 17.07
CA TRP A 199 -4.33 -0.80 16.42
C TRP A 199 -2.97 -0.11 16.57
N ASP A 200 -2.29 -0.30 17.69
CA ASP A 200 -0.93 0.23 17.91
C ASP A 200 0.10 -0.40 16.97
N GLU A 201 -0.10 -1.65 16.57
CA GLU A 201 0.71 -2.33 15.54
C GLU A 201 0.29 -1.93 14.11
N MET A 202 -1.02 -1.72 13.88
CA MET A 202 -1.60 -1.31 12.59
C MET A 202 -1.59 0.19 12.33
N TRP A 203 -0.93 1.00 13.18
CA TRP A 203 -0.92 2.47 13.13
C TRP A 203 -0.58 3.05 11.75
N ARG A 204 0.17 2.30 10.93
CA ARG A 204 0.61 2.70 9.59
C ARG A 204 -0.46 2.52 8.51
N ILE A 205 -1.41 1.62 8.70
CA ILE A 205 -2.44 1.25 7.72
C ILE A 205 -3.34 2.45 7.34
N PRO A 206 -3.80 3.31 8.27
CA PRO A 206 -4.54 4.51 7.90
C PRO A 206 -3.74 5.48 7.00
N LEU A 207 -2.43 5.63 7.25
CA LEU A 207 -1.57 6.49 6.42
C LEU A 207 -1.41 5.94 5.00
N GLY A 208 -1.19 4.62 4.89
CA GLY A 208 -1.18 3.93 3.60
C GLY A 208 -2.53 4.02 2.86
N THR A 209 -3.63 3.92 3.61
CA THR A 209 -4.99 4.08 3.06
C THR A 209 -5.19 5.45 2.41
N ALA A 210 -4.75 6.52 3.09
CA ALA A 210 -4.80 7.87 2.53
C ALA A 210 -3.88 8.03 1.31
N ALA A 211 -2.67 7.45 1.33
CA ALA A 211 -1.73 7.51 0.22
C ALA A 211 -2.32 6.97 -1.09
N VAL A 212 -3.08 5.86 -1.04
CA VAL A 212 -3.75 5.28 -2.22
C VAL A 212 -4.66 6.27 -2.96
N ALA A 213 -5.21 7.28 -2.29
CA ALA A 213 -6.00 8.31 -2.96
C ALA A 213 -5.17 9.16 -3.93
N ALA A 214 -3.88 9.36 -3.65
CA ALA A 214 -3.03 10.29 -4.37
C ALA A 214 -2.89 10.00 -5.89
N PRO A 215 -2.46 8.79 -6.32
CA PRO A 215 -2.39 8.49 -7.76
C PRO A 215 -3.75 8.46 -8.43
N LEU A 216 -4.83 8.12 -7.71
CA LEU A 216 -6.19 8.15 -8.27
C LEU A 216 -6.61 9.58 -8.62
N ILE A 217 -6.31 10.54 -7.75
CA ILE A 217 -6.56 11.97 -7.99
C ILE A 217 -5.77 12.46 -9.20
N GLN A 218 -4.50 12.06 -9.34
CA GLN A 218 -3.70 12.37 -10.53
C GLN A 218 -4.27 11.71 -11.79
N GLY A 219 -4.79 10.48 -11.70
CA GLY A 219 -5.48 9.81 -12.79
C GLY A 219 -6.70 10.59 -13.30
N VAL A 220 -7.52 11.15 -12.39
CA VAL A 220 -8.65 12.02 -12.80
C VAL A 220 -8.15 13.28 -13.50
N ARG A 221 -7.07 13.89 -13.01
CA ARG A 221 -6.46 15.07 -13.66
C ARG A 221 -5.96 14.74 -15.07
N HIS A 222 -5.30 13.60 -15.24
CA HIS A 222 -4.84 13.14 -16.56
C HIS A 222 -6.00 12.90 -17.51
N ALA A 223 -7.03 12.16 -17.08
CA ALA A 223 -8.21 11.88 -17.89
C ALA A 223 -8.93 13.19 -18.29
N ALA A 224 -9.12 14.10 -17.33
CA ALA A 224 -9.75 15.40 -17.59
C ALA A 224 -8.97 16.23 -18.62
N TYR A 225 -7.63 16.27 -18.50
CA TYR A 225 -6.79 16.99 -19.44
C TYR A 225 -6.82 16.35 -20.83
N ILE A 226 -6.54 15.04 -20.93
CA ILE A 226 -6.48 14.32 -22.21
C ILE A 226 -7.83 14.39 -22.92
N GLY A 227 -8.92 14.04 -22.23
CA GLY A 227 -10.25 14.05 -22.83
C GLY A 227 -10.76 15.44 -23.18
N GLY A 228 -10.42 16.46 -22.36
CA GLY A 228 -10.73 17.86 -22.67
C GLY A 228 -10.00 18.36 -23.91
N GLN A 229 -8.68 18.11 -23.99
CA GLN A 229 -7.87 18.46 -25.16
C GLN A 229 -8.32 17.72 -26.40
N TYR A 230 -8.58 16.42 -26.32
CA TYR A 230 -9.12 15.66 -27.44
C TYR A 230 -10.46 16.24 -27.90
N SER A 231 -11.36 16.54 -26.97
CA SER A 231 -12.68 17.09 -27.29
C SER A 231 -12.61 18.44 -28.01
N LEU A 232 -11.64 19.30 -27.64
CA LEU A 232 -11.42 20.59 -28.31
C LEU A 232 -10.97 20.42 -29.76
N HIS A 233 -10.11 19.44 -30.04
CA HIS A 233 -9.47 19.28 -31.34
C HIS A 233 -10.19 18.31 -32.26
N ARG A 234 -10.98 17.38 -31.72
CA ARG A 234 -11.72 16.40 -32.52
C ARG A 234 -12.90 17.09 -33.20
N MET A 235 -12.79 17.24 -34.51
CA MET A 235 -13.81 17.84 -35.35
C MET A 235 -14.73 16.77 -35.97
N ILE A 236 -16.03 17.08 -36.08
CA ILE A 236 -17.00 16.31 -36.86
C ILE A 236 -17.82 17.24 -37.75
N MET A 237 -18.32 16.76 -38.88
CA MET A 237 -19.10 17.60 -39.83
C MET A 237 -20.42 18.12 -39.24
N GLY A 238 -21.07 17.34 -38.37
CA GLY A 238 -22.39 17.70 -37.83
C GLY A 238 -23.45 17.88 -38.94
N LYS A 239 -24.44 18.74 -38.69
CA LYS A 239 -25.50 19.11 -39.67
C LYS A 239 -25.22 20.45 -40.38
N GLY A 240 -24.08 21.08 -40.09
CA GLY A 240 -23.72 22.39 -40.60
C GLY A 240 -22.79 22.32 -41.81
N PRO A 241 -22.47 23.48 -42.42
CA PRO A 241 -21.59 23.54 -43.60
C PRO A 241 -20.09 23.43 -43.25
N ALA A 242 -19.72 23.51 -41.97
CA ALA A 242 -18.34 23.46 -41.51
C ALA A 242 -18.17 22.47 -40.34
N PRO A 243 -17.02 21.81 -40.20
CA PRO A 243 -16.73 20.96 -39.05
C PRO A 243 -16.83 21.72 -37.73
N VAL A 244 -17.35 21.06 -36.70
CA VAL A 244 -17.43 21.58 -35.33
C VAL A 244 -16.70 20.64 -34.37
N SER A 245 -16.08 21.21 -33.34
CA SER A 245 -15.46 20.45 -32.26
C SER A 245 -16.52 19.63 -31.52
N ILE A 246 -16.20 18.38 -31.14
CA ILE A 246 -17.13 17.58 -30.34
C ILE A 246 -17.43 18.19 -28.96
N LEU A 247 -16.57 19.09 -28.46
CA LEU A 247 -16.83 19.80 -27.21
C LEU A 247 -18.05 20.74 -27.29
N THR A 248 -18.56 21.07 -28.49
CA THR A 248 -19.77 21.90 -28.59
C THR A 248 -21.04 21.14 -28.17
N PHE A 249 -21.01 19.81 -28.12
CA PHE A 249 -22.18 19.00 -27.75
C PHE A 249 -22.32 18.88 -26.23
N ARG A 250 -23.53 19.10 -25.71
CA ARG A 250 -23.83 18.96 -24.26
C ARG A 250 -23.48 17.58 -23.70
N THR A 251 -23.67 16.54 -24.50
CA THR A 251 -23.32 15.15 -24.17
C THR A 251 -21.81 14.94 -24.00
N GLN A 252 -20.98 15.75 -24.68
CA GLN A 252 -19.53 15.75 -24.52
C GLN A 252 -19.09 16.65 -23.34
N GLN A 253 -19.70 17.83 -23.22
CA GLN A 253 -19.34 18.81 -22.17
C GLN A 253 -19.51 18.24 -20.78
N ARG A 254 -20.61 17.55 -20.51
CA ARG A 254 -20.96 17.12 -19.14
C ARG A 254 -19.92 16.17 -18.52
N PRO A 255 -19.51 15.07 -19.17
CA PRO A 255 -18.45 14.20 -18.64
C PRO A 255 -17.12 14.92 -18.43
N VAL A 256 -16.70 15.74 -19.41
CA VAL A 256 -15.42 16.47 -19.36
C VAL A 256 -15.42 17.49 -18.22
N LEU A 257 -16.47 18.31 -18.10
CA LEU A 257 -16.59 19.31 -17.03
C LEU A 257 -16.68 18.65 -15.64
N GLN A 258 -17.37 17.52 -15.53
CA GLN A 258 -17.44 16.77 -14.28
C GLN A 258 -16.07 16.24 -13.85
N ALA A 259 -15.29 15.68 -14.79
CA ALA A 259 -13.93 15.22 -14.51
C ALA A 259 -13.01 16.37 -14.07
N ILE A 260 -13.08 17.53 -14.75
CA ILE A 260 -12.33 18.74 -14.37
C ILE A 260 -12.72 19.19 -12.95
N ALA A 261 -14.01 19.30 -12.65
CA ALA A 261 -14.48 19.73 -11.33
C ALA A 261 -14.02 18.77 -10.23
N CYS A 262 -14.16 17.45 -10.44
CA CYS A 262 -13.71 16.45 -9.48
C CYS A 262 -12.18 16.50 -9.30
N ALA A 263 -11.42 16.61 -10.38
CA ALA A 263 -9.97 16.76 -10.33
C ALA A 263 -9.53 17.97 -9.49
N MET A 264 -10.17 19.13 -9.70
CA MET A 264 -9.86 20.36 -8.97
C MET A 264 -10.21 20.24 -7.49
N VAL A 265 -11.40 19.74 -7.16
CA VAL A 265 -11.85 19.59 -5.77
C VAL A 265 -10.95 18.60 -5.03
N LEU A 266 -10.74 17.41 -5.59
CA LEU A 266 -9.93 16.38 -4.94
C LEU A 266 -8.47 16.81 -4.75
N HIS A 267 -7.87 17.47 -5.75
CA HIS A 267 -6.50 17.96 -5.66
C HIS A 267 -6.30 18.98 -4.53
N ASN A 268 -7.27 19.89 -4.33
CA ASN A 268 -7.21 20.89 -3.27
C ASN A 268 -7.61 20.33 -1.89
N TRP A 269 -8.50 19.33 -1.88
CA TRP A 269 -8.97 18.69 -0.65
C TRP A 269 -7.94 17.74 -0.05
N PHE A 270 -7.23 16.98 -0.88
CA PHE A 270 -6.20 16.02 -0.45
C PHE A 270 -5.21 16.58 0.59
N PRO A 271 -4.48 17.70 0.35
CA PRO A 271 -3.53 18.21 1.34
C PRO A 271 -4.19 18.67 2.64
N ARG A 272 -5.46 19.10 2.60
CA ARG A 272 -6.21 19.45 3.82
C ARG A 272 -6.54 18.19 4.64
N CYS A 273 -7.02 17.14 3.98
CA CYS A 273 -7.24 15.85 4.63
C CYS A 273 -5.94 15.27 5.21
N ILE A 274 -4.82 15.39 4.51
CA ILE A 274 -3.52 14.94 5.03
C ILE A 274 -3.13 15.74 6.27
N LYS A 275 -3.33 17.06 6.29
CA LYS A 275 -3.07 17.88 7.48
C LYS A 275 -3.88 17.40 8.69
N ASP A 276 -5.17 17.13 8.51
CA ASP A 276 -6.04 16.66 9.59
C ASP A 276 -5.69 15.22 10.01
N LEU A 277 -5.38 14.34 9.05
CA LEU A 277 -4.93 12.97 9.32
C LEU A 277 -3.62 12.93 10.12
N MET A 278 -2.73 13.90 9.91
CA MET A 278 -1.44 14.01 10.60
C MET A 278 -1.54 14.81 11.92
N ASN A 279 -2.73 15.31 12.28
CA ASN A 279 -2.91 16.05 13.53
C ASN A 279 -3.07 15.09 14.71
N ASP A 280 -2.02 14.93 15.50
CA ASP A 280 -2.00 14.06 16.69
C ASP A 280 -2.91 14.57 17.83
N SER A 281 -3.45 15.79 17.75
CA SER A 281 -4.45 16.29 18.69
C SER A 281 -5.84 15.67 18.46
N LEU A 282 -6.07 15.02 17.32
CA LEU A 282 -7.33 14.34 17.02
C LEU A 282 -7.31 12.89 17.50
N ASP A 283 -8.48 12.41 17.92
CA ASP A 283 -8.66 10.99 18.25
C ASP A 283 -8.26 10.11 17.05
N HIS A 284 -7.47 9.06 17.32
CA HIS A 284 -6.96 8.15 16.29
C HIS A 284 -8.07 7.54 15.43
N ARG A 285 -9.28 7.33 15.97
CA ARG A 285 -10.44 6.81 15.23
C ARG A 285 -10.95 7.82 14.21
N VAL A 286 -10.94 9.11 14.55
CA VAL A 286 -11.31 10.19 13.63
C VAL A 286 -10.29 10.27 12.49
N ARG A 287 -9.00 10.23 12.83
CA ARG A 287 -7.91 10.21 11.84
C ARG A 287 -8.06 9.03 10.88
N HIS A 288 -8.33 7.84 11.41
CA HIS A 288 -8.59 6.66 10.57
C HIS A 288 -9.83 6.85 9.68
N GLY A 289 -10.94 7.36 10.23
CA GLY A 289 -12.15 7.68 9.46
C GLY A 289 -11.86 8.63 8.28
N LEU A 290 -11.05 9.68 8.50
CA LEU A 290 -10.64 10.61 7.45
C LEU A 290 -9.89 9.92 6.31
N ALA A 291 -8.96 9.01 6.62
CA ALA A 291 -8.23 8.25 5.60
C ALA A 291 -9.19 7.41 4.74
N VAL A 292 -10.17 6.74 5.37
CA VAL A 292 -11.18 5.93 4.67
C VAL A 292 -12.08 6.79 3.79
N ILE A 293 -12.55 7.93 4.31
CA ILE A 293 -13.39 8.88 3.57
C ILE A 293 -12.66 9.43 2.35
N LEU A 294 -11.40 9.85 2.53
CA LEU A 294 -10.56 10.36 1.45
C LEU A 294 -10.38 9.30 0.35
N LYS A 295 -9.92 8.10 0.73
CA LYS A 295 -9.67 7.01 -0.21
C LYS A 295 -10.93 6.61 -0.96
N THR A 296 -12.05 6.47 -0.26
CA THR A 296 -13.31 5.99 -0.86
C THR A 296 -13.88 7.02 -1.82
N SER A 297 -13.89 8.29 -1.43
CA SER A 297 -14.34 9.39 -2.29
C SER A 297 -13.48 9.51 -3.55
N ALA A 298 -12.16 9.54 -3.40
CA ALA A 298 -11.23 9.60 -4.55
C ALA A 298 -11.40 8.37 -5.47
N SER A 299 -11.51 7.16 -4.90
CA SER A 299 -11.70 5.94 -5.69
C SER A 299 -12.99 5.97 -6.52
N ARG A 300 -14.13 6.26 -5.89
CA ARG A 300 -15.44 6.28 -6.58
C ARG A 300 -15.48 7.35 -7.67
N LEU A 301 -15.01 8.55 -7.35
CA LEU A 301 -14.99 9.64 -8.32
C LEU A 301 -14.01 9.35 -9.47
N SER A 302 -12.87 8.71 -9.20
CA SER A 302 -11.93 8.33 -10.25
C SER A 302 -12.51 7.29 -11.20
N GLN A 303 -13.13 6.23 -10.69
CA GLN A 303 -13.77 5.19 -11.50
C GLN A 303 -14.86 5.77 -12.39
N LEU A 304 -15.66 6.71 -11.85
CA LEU A 304 -16.70 7.39 -12.61
C LEU A 304 -16.08 8.29 -13.69
N CYS A 305 -15.25 9.25 -13.30
CA CYS A 305 -14.76 10.29 -14.21
C CYS A 305 -13.86 9.73 -15.33
N ILE A 306 -12.95 8.80 -14.99
CA ILE A 306 -12.01 8.25 -15.97
C ILE A 306 -12.77 7.44 -17.03
N ARG A 307 -13.73 6.59 -16.61
CA ARG A 307 -14.55 5.80 -17.54
C ARG A 307 -15.39 6.71 -18.44
N GLU A 308 -16.13 7.65 -17.85
CA GLU A 308 -17.03 8.54 -18.59
C GLU A 308 -16.30 9.44 -19.58
N VAL A 309 -15.03 9.80 -19.32
CA VAL A 309 -14.22 10.56 -20.27
C VAL A 309 -13.59 9.66 -21.34
N ALA A 310 -13.17 8.44 -20.97
CA ALA A 310 -12.57 7.49 -21.91
C ALA A 310 -13.55 7.08 -23.02
N GLU A 311 -14.84 6.90 -22.71
CA GLU A 311 -15.89 6.59 -23.70
C GLU A 311 -16.18 7.73 -24.70
N ARG A 312 -15.56 8.90 -24.51
CA ARG A 312 -15.83 10.13 -25.27
C ARG A 312 -14.67 10.52 -26.18
N CYS A 313 -13.60 9.75 -26.16
CA CYS A 313 -12.42 9.93 -27.00
C CYS A 313 -12.46 8.90 -28.14
#